data_AF-A0A6A5UMP1-F1
#
_entry.id   AF-A0A6A5UMP1-F1
#
_cell.length_a   1.000
_cell.length_b   1.000
_cell.length_c   1.000
_cell.angle_alpha   90.00
_cell.angle_beta   90.00
_cell.angle_gamma   90.00
#
_symmetry.space_group_name_H-M   'P 1'
#
loop_
_entity.id
_entity.type
_entity.pdbx_description
1 polymer ?
#
loop_
_entity_poly.entity_id
_entity_poly.type
_entity_poly.pdbx_seq_one_letter_code
_entity_poly.pdbx_strand_id
1 'polypeptide(L)'
;MLFNTLSLVAVLPLASAHFLLSWPDRRGFDDEKASGGPCGGFDSVSSNRTEFPLSGGPIQLDMHHTQARVAVYLALGNDPTADDFTITLVPTLSEEGPSNFCLGSVNIPSNLNISAGTNGTIQVVTNGDPSGGLYQCGDVTFVNTKLSESDYNNHCQNSTGVKVTQENMSGQPNGTTSGGDTPSQSSGGAAASATAAPGAAAHATSSWVLGAVGMAAFAFL
;
A
#
# COMPACT_ATOMS: atom_id res chain seq x y z
N MET A 1 37.04 37.84 22.74
CA MET A 1 35.60 37.77 22.43
C MET A 1 35.35 36.37 21.86
N LEU A 2 34.91 35.43 22.71
CA LEU A 2 34.62 34.05 22.31
C LEU A 2 33.11 33.95 22.07
N PHE A 3 32.69 33.92 20.82
CA PHE A 3 31.28 33.73 20.47
C PHE A 3 30.94 32.24 20.57
N ASN A 4 30.19 31.89 21.61
CA ASN A 4 29.63 30.56 21.82
C ASN A 4 28.42 30.40 20.91
N THR A 5 28.61 29.79 19.73
CA THR A 5 27.52 29.46 18.81
C THR A 5 26.77 28.24 19.35
N LEU A 6 25.69 28.49 20.07
CA LEU A 6 24.74 27.45 20.47
C LEU A 6 23.93 27.03 19.22
N SER A 7 24.31 25.92 18.58
CA SER A 7 23.53 25.37 17.46
C SER A 7 22.22 24.79 17.97
N LEU A 8 21.11 25.42 17.60
CA LEU A 8 19.76 24.94 17.89
C LEU A 8 19.45 23.79 16.93
N VAL A 9 19.52 22.55 17.41
CA VAL A 9 19.09 21.37 16.65
C VAL A 9 17.56 21.38 16.61
N ALA A 10 16.99 21.73 15.47
CA ALA A 10 15.55 21.64 15.23
C ALA A 10 15.18 20.15 15.10
N VAL A 11 14.48 19.62 16.11
CA VAL A 11 13.86 18.30 16.03
C VAL A 11 12.60 18.44 15.19
N LEU A 12 12.69 18.07 13.91
CA LEU A 12 11.52 17.94 13.05
C LEU A 12 10.69 16.74 13.54
N PRO A 13 9.39 16.90 13.83
CA PRO A 13 8.55 15.75 14.11
C PRO A 13 8.48 14.90 12.83
N LEU A 14 8.87 13.63 12.93
CA LEU A 14 8.56 12.68 11.87
C LEU A 14 7.03 12.50 11.89
N ALA A 15 6.37 12.93 10.81
CA ALA A 15 4.95 12.62 10.62
C ALA A 15 4.84 11.11 10.38
N SER A 16 4.04 10.45 11.22
CA SER A 16 3.79 9.02 11.13
C SER A 16 2.64 8.78 10.15
N ALA A 17 2.88 8.05 9.05
CA ALA A 17 1.83 7.70 8.08
C ALA A 17 0.95 6.51 8.52
N HIS A 18 1.13 6.04 9.75
CA HIS A 18 0.50 4.82 10.23
C HIS A 18 -1.00 4.97 10.39
N PHE A 19 -1.68 3.82 10.36
CA PHE A 19 -3.07 3.68 10.69
C PHE A 19 -3.25 2.42 11.53
N LEU A 20 -4.40 2.24 12.15
CA LEU A 20 -4.84 0.96 12.72
C LEU A 20 -6.16 0.55 12.09
N LEU A 21 -6.27 -0.72 11.72
CA LEU A 21 -7.57 -1.33 11.42
C LEU A 21 -8.24 -1.68 12.76
N SER A 22 -9.35 -1.01 13.05
CA SER A 22 -10.10 -1.12 14.31
C SER A 22 -11.34 -2.00 14.17
N TRP A 23 -11.94 -2.09 12.98
CA TRP A 23 -12.97 -3.09 12.69
C TRP A 23 -13.01 -3.42 11.17
N PRO A 24 -13.06 -4.70 10.77
CA PRO A 24 -12.95 -5.91 11.59
C PRO A 24 -11.61 -5.96 12.37
N ASP A 25 -11.52 -6.82 13.38
CA ASP A 25 -10.34 -6.87 14.24
C ASP A 25 -9.08 -7.23 13.44
N ARG A 26 -8.05 -6.40 13.54
CA ARG A 26 -6.75 -6.64 12.90
C ARG A 26 -6.01 -7.82 13.54
N ARG A 27 -5.17 -8.50 12.75
CA ARG A 27 -4.26 -9.56 13.25
C ARG A 27 -3.27 -9.06 14.31
N GLY A 28 -2.79 -7.83 14.17
CA GLY A 28 -1.79 -7.22 15.04
C GLY A 28 -1.28 -5.92 14.44
N PHE A 29 -0.34 -5.28 15.14
CA PHE A 29 0.36 -4.10 14.65
C PHE A 29 1.75 -3.99 15.27
N ASP A 30 2.72 -3.61 14.45
CA ASP A 30 4.14 -3.38 14.76
C ASP A 30 4.64 -2.37 13.72
N ASP A 31 5.13 -1.23 14.18
CA ASP A 31 5.45 -0.06 13.36
C ASP A 31 6.53 -0.40 12.33
N GLU A 32 7.55 -1.13 12.78
CA GLU A 32 8.69 -1.54 11.97
C GLU A 32 8.31 -2.53 10.86
N LYS A 33 7.20 -3.26 11.03
CA LYS A 33 6.72 -4.26 10.07
C LYS A 33 5.56 -3.78 9.21
N ALA A 34 4.97 -2.62 9.49
CA ALA A 34 3.75 -2.14 8.83
C ALA A 34 3.85 -2.04 7.30
N SER A 35 5.06 -1.88 6.76
CA SER A 35 5.33 -1.87 5.31
C SER A 35 5.47 -3.26 4.65
N GLY A 36 5.52 -4.33 5.44
CA GLY A 36 5.62 -5.71 4.98
C GLY A 36 4.26 -6.26 4.55
N GLY A 37 3.96 -6.22 3.26
CA GLY A 37 2.76 -6.85 2.72
C GLY A 37 2.76 -8.38 2.88
N PRO A 38 1.58 -9.03 2.93
CA PRO A 38 0.25 -8.43 2.75
C PRO A 38 -0.38 -7.88 4.04
N CYS A 39 0.14 -8.24 5.21
CA CYS A 39 -0.56 -7.99 6.49
C CYS A 39 0.30 -7.26 7.53
N GLY A 40 1.28 -6.46 7.11
CA GLY A 40 2.16 -5.71 7.99
C GLY A 40 3.09 -6.61 8.80
N GLY A 41 3.53 -7.73 8.23
CA GLY A 41 4.33 -8.76 8.90
C GLY A 41 3.57 -9.66 9.89
N PHE A 42 2.24 -9.58 9.92
CA PHE A 42 1.36 -10.48 10.68
C PHE A 42 0.74 -11.54 9.75
N ASP A 43 1.57 -12.45 9.25
CA ASP A 43 1.20 -13.38 8.18
C ASP A 43 0.33 -14.56 8.67
N SER A 44 0.40 -14.89 9.96
CA SER A 44 -0.46 -15.92 10.56
C SER A 44 -1.90 -15.42 10.71
N VAL A 45 -2.83 -16.15 10.11
CA VAL A 45 -4.27 -15.94 10.26
C VAL A 45 -4.69 -16.05 11.74
N SER A 46 -5.54 -15.13 12.18
CA SER A 46 -6.18 -15.17 13.49
C SER A 46 -7.17 -16.34 13.60
N SER A 47 -7.12 -17.06 14.72
CA SER A 47 -8.17 -18.02 15.08
C SER A 47 -9.47 -17.33 15.52
N ASN A 48 -9.41 -16.05 15.90
CA ASN A 48 -10.56 -15.24 16.26
C ASN A 48 -10.96 -14.35 15.08
N ARG A 49 -11.76 -14.92 14.17
CA ARG A 49 -12.27 -14.25 12.96
C ARG A 49 -13.49 -13.40 13.30
N THR A 50 -13.54 -12.16 12.81
CA THR A 50 -14.72 -11.31 12.95
C THR A 50 -15.87 -11.84 12.08
N GLU A 51 -17.08 -11.94 12.64
CA GLU A 51 -18.27 -12.23 11.85
C GLU A 51 -18.62 -11.02 10.97
N PHE A 52 -18.48 -11.15 9.65
CA PHE A 52 -18.71 -10.05 8.71
C PHE A 52 -19.96 -10.32 7.88
N PRO A 53 -20.98 -9.44 7.88
CA PRO A 53 -22.20 -9.69 7.13
C PRO A 53 -21.97 -9.77 5.63
N LEU A 54 -22.57 -10.77 4.97
CA LEU A 54 -22.60 -10.87 3.50
C LEU A 54 -23.27 -9.67 2.83
N SER A 55 -24.17 -8.98 3.55
CA SER A 55 -24.79 -7.75 3.08
C SER A 55 -23.88 -6.52 3.15
N GLY A 56 -22.64 -6.68 3.59
CA GLY A 56 -21.70 -5.59 3.86
C GLY A 56 -21.68 -5.16 5.33
N GLY A 57 -20.56 -4.56 5.72
CA GLY A 57 -20.27 -4.09 7.08
C GLY A 57 -19.29 -2.91 7.03
N PRO A 58 -19.12 -2.17 8.15
CA PRO A 58 -18.20 -1.05 8.19
C PRO A 58 -16.75 -1.47 7.98
N ILE A 59 -15.88 -0.52 7.66
CA ILE A 59 -14.44 -0.69 7.85
C ILE A 59 -13.99 0.54 8.65
N GLN A 60 -13.58 0.31 9.90
CA GLN A 60 -13.15 1.36 10.82
C GLN A 60 -11.65 1.42 10.89
N LEU A 61 -11.11 2.59 10.59
CA LEU A 61 -9.70 2.91 10.70
C LEU A 61 -9.48 3.96 11.78
N ASP A 62 -8.31 3.93 12.40
CA ASP A 62 -7.75 5.01 13.21
C ASP A 62 -6.52 5.57 12.48
N MET A 63 -6.66 6.76 11.91
CA MET A 63 -5.67 7.39 11.02
C MET A 63 -4.70 8.25 11.84
N HIS A 64 -3.39 7.99 11.76
CA HIS A 64 -2.38 8.78 12.51
C HIS A 64 -1.66 9.81 11.65
N HIS A 65 -2.09 9.95 10.40
CA HIS A 65 -1.64 10.96 9.46
C HIS A 65 -2.77 11.94 9.12
N THR A 66 -2.41 13.10 8.57
CA THR A 66 -3.40 14.13 8.19
C THR A 66 -4.04 13.87 6.82
N GLN A 67 -3.41 13.03 6.00
CA GLN A 67 -3.88 12.64 4.67
C GLN A 67 -3.39 11.23 4.34
N ALA A 68 -4.24 10.43 3.72
CA ALA A 68 -3.84 9.13 3.20
C ALA A 68 -4.62 8.77 1.94
N ARG A 69 -4.02 7.96 1.08
CA ARG A 69 -4.72 7.15 0.10
C ARG A 69 -5.06 5.83 0.75
N VAL A 70 -6.30 5.37 0.62
CA VAL A 70 -6.78 4.13 1.25
C VAL A 70 -7.40 3.24 0.17
N ALA A 71 -7.15 1.95 0.21
CA ALA A 71 -7.88 0.94 -0.56
C ALA A 71 -8.18 -0.29 0.31
N VAL A 72 -9.23 -1.03 -0.05
CA VAL A 72 -9.63 -2.26 0.65
C VAL A 72 -9.75 -3.41 -0.34
N TYR A 73 -9.07 -4.51 -0.04
CA TYR A 73 -9.07 -5.73 -0.82
C TYR A 73 -9.58 -6.91 0.01
N LEU A 74 -9.97 -7.97 -0.67
CA LEU A 74 -10.44 -9.21 -0.09
C LEU A 74 -9.71 -10.39 -0.73
N ALA A 75 -9.27 -11.32 0.11
CA ALA A 75 -8.89 -12.67 -0.27
C ALA A 75 -9.85 -13.68 0.37
N LEU A 76 -10.26 -14.71 -0.37
CA LEU A 76 -11.14 -15.76 0.12
C LEU A 76 -10.33 -17.00 0.52
N GLY A 77 -10.77 -17.69 1.57
CA GLY A 77 -10.13 -18.91 2.05
C GLY A 77 -9.71 -18.83 3.52
N ASN A 78 -9.14 -19.94 3.99
CA ASN A 78 -8.73 -20.07 5.39
C ASN A 78 -7.35 -19.49 5.67
N ASP A 79 -6.48 -19.44 4.66
CA ASP A 79 -5.09 -19.01 4.79
C ASP A 79 -4.60 -18.40 3.46
N PRO A 80 -5.10 -17.20 3.11
CA PRO A 80 -4.73 -16.56 1.85
C PRO A 80 -3.29 -16.04 1.88
N THR A 81 -2.64 -16.14 0.74
CA THR A 81 -1.30 -15.61 0.46
C THR A 81 -1.38 -14.24 -0.22
N ALA A 82 -0.24 -13.60 -0.44
CA ALA A 82 -0.18 -12.27 -1.04
C ALA A 82 -0.87 -12.19 -2.42
N ASP A 83 -0.79 -13.25 -3.23
CA ASP A 83 -1.37 -13.29 -4.57
C ASP A 83 -2.90 -13.46 -4.57
N ASP A 84 -3.51 -13.75 -3.42
CA ASP A 84 -4.96 -14.03 -3.31
C ASP A 84 -5.80 -12.75 -3.14
N PHE A 85 -5.19 -11.61 -2.81
CA PHE A 85 -5.85 -10.31 -2.60
C PHE A 85 -6.24 -9.63 -3.93
N THR A 86 -7.08 -10.31 -4.70
CA THR A 86 -7.47 -9.92 -6.07
C THR A 86 -8.82 -9.23 -6.16
N ILE A 87 -9.62 -9.28 -5.09
CA ILE A 87 -10.97 -8.71 -5.06
C ILE A 87 -10.90 -7.31 -4.45
N THR A 88 -11.19 -6.28 -5.25
CA THR A 88 -11.32 -4.91 -4.74
C THR A 88 -12.69 -4.70 -4.10
N LEU A 89 -12.71 -4.37 -2.80
CA LEU A 89 -13.93 -3.97 -2.10
C LEU A 89 -14.13 -2.45 -2.13
N VAL A 90 -13.05 -1.70 -1.93
CA VAL A 90 -13.03 -0.24 -2.02
C VAL A 90 -11.85 0.16 -2.90
N PRO A 91 -12.08 0.71 -4.10
CA PRO A 91 -11.03 1.28 -4.93
C PRO A 91 -10.32 2.42 -4.19
N THR A 92 -9.13 2.81 -4.65
CA THR A 92 -8.37 3.85 -3.97
C THR A 92 -9.18 5.14 -3.83
N LEU A 93 -9.16 5.70 -2.62
CA LEU A 93 -9.72 7.00 -2.29
C LEU A 93 -8.68 7.83 -1.55
N SER A 94 -8.86 9.15 -1.54
CA SER A 94 -8.07 10.09 -0.73
C SER A 94 -8.87 10.54 0.48
N GLU A 95 -8.27 10.37 1.64
CA GLU A 95 -8.76 10.72 2.97
C GLU A 95 -7.98 11.94 3.50
N GLU A 96 -8.66 12.83 4.21
CA GLU A 96 -8.06 13.96 4.92
C GLU A 96 -8.64 14.04 6.34
N GLY A 97 -7.76 13.99 7.35
CA GLY A 97 -8.09 14.12 8.77
C GLY A 97 -7.55 12.96 9.62
N PRO A 98 -6.99 13.22 10.81
CA PRO A 98 -6.56 12.14 11.71
C PRO A 98 -7.74 11.53 12.50
N SER A 99 -7.43 10.45 13.21
CA SER A 99 -8.28 9.68 14.11
C SER A 99 -9.33 8.83 13.38
N ASN A 100 -10.52 8.66 13.97
CA ASN A 100 -11.53 7.72 13.50
C ASN A 100 -11.99 8.07 12.07
N PHE A 101 -11.78 7.13 11.15
CA PHE A 101 -12.29 7.17 9.79
C PHE A 101 -13.03 5.88 9.46
N CYS A 102 -14.32 5.98 9.15
CA CYS A 102 -15.15 4.86 8.72
C CYS A 102 -15.50 4.97 7.23
N LEU A 103 -15.28 3.87 6.50
CA LEU A 103 -15.62 3.74 5.08
C LEU A 103 -17.13 3.46 4.81
N GLY A 104 -17.95 3.47 5.86
CA GLY A 104 -19.34 3.06 5.79
C GLY A 104 -19.49 1.58 5.46
N SER A 105 -20.71 1.17 5.08
CA SER A 105 -20.99 -0.23 4.74
C SER A 105 -20.33 -0.64 3.42
N VAL A 106 -19.21 -1.35 3.53
CA VAL A 106 -18.48 -1.93 2.40
C VAL A 106 -19.15 -3.24 1.99
N ASN A 107 -19.68 -3.27 0.76
CA ASN A 107 -20.42 -4.40 0.23
C ASN A 107 -19.51 -5.52 -0.28
N ILE A 108 -19.93 -6.76 -0.08
CA ILE A 108 -19.29 -7.92 -0.71
C ILE A 108 -19.88 -8.10 -2.12
N PRO A 109 -19.05 -8.15 -3.18
CA PRO A 109 -19.57 -8.29 -4.54
C PRO A 109 -20.41 -9.57 -4.71
N SER A 110 -21.64 -9.42 -5.21
CA SER A 110 -22.61 -10.52 -5.30
C SER A 110 -22.21 -11.61 -6.30
N ASN A 111 -21.35 -11.29 -7.26
CA ASN A 111 -20.83 -12.22 -8.26
C ASN A 111 -19.83 -13.25 -7.70
N LEU A 112 -19.38 -13.10 -6.45
CA LEU A 112 -18.46 -14.03 -5.80
C LEU A 112 -19.14 -15.30 -5.29
N ASN A 113 -20.48 -15.35 -5.23
CA ASN A 113 -21.27 -16.49 -4.78
C ASN A 113 -20.81 -17.07 -3.42
N ILE A 114 -20.46 -16.18 -2.48
CA ILE A 114 -20.00 -16.54 -1.14
C ILE A 114 -21.21 -16.93 -0.27
N SER A 115 -21.06 -17.99 0.53
CA SER A 115 -22.07 -18.44 1.50
C SER A 115 -21.65 -18.12 2.93
N ALA A 116 -22.61 -18.08 3.86
CA ALA A 116 -22.28 -17.98 5.27
C ALA A 116 -21.37 -19.15 5.70
N GLY A 117 -20.38 -18.86 6.55
CA GLY A 117 -19.34 -19.78 6.96
C GLY A 117 -18.10 -19.78 6.05
N THR A 118 -18.13 -19.10 4.90
CA THR A 118 -16.91 -18.89 4.11
C THR A 118 -15.97 -17.95 4.87
N ASN A 119 -14.71 -18.33 4.93
CA ASN A 119 -13.65 -17.51 5.51
C ASN A 119 -13.00 -16.61 4.45
N GLY A 120 -12.49 -15.48 4.91
CA GLY A 120 -11.67 -14.58 4.09
C GLY A 120 -10.80 -13.69 4.95
N THR A 121 -10.03 -12.84 4.29
CA THR A 121 -9.18 -11.84 4.92
C THR A 121 -9.38 -10.52 4.19
N ILE A 122 -9.79 -9.49 4.93
CA ILE A 122 -9.90 -8.12 4.43
C ILE A 122 -8.56 -7.44 4.66
N GLN A 123 -7.94 -6.94 3.59
CA GLN A 123 -6.72 -6.16 3.64
C GLN A 123 -7.05 -4.68 3.42
N VAL A 124 -6.56 -3.83 4.31
CA VAL A 124 -6.54 -2.39 4.13
C VAL A 124 -5.12 -1.96 3.80
N VAL A 125 -5.00 -1.13 2.79
CA VAL A 125 -3.72 -0.60 2.34
C VAL A 125 -3.78 0.92 2.34
N THR A 126 -2.78 1.56 2.93
CA THR A 126 -2.56 3.00 2.80
C THR A 126 -1.21 3.31 2.17
N ASN A 127 -1.01 4.54 1.66
CA ASN A 127 0.35 4.98 1.37
C ASN A 127 1.15 5.21 2.65
N GLY A 128 2.45 4.95 2.59
CA GLY A 128 3.42 5.45 3.54
C GLY A 128 3.84 6.89 3.22
N ASP A 129 4.50 7.53 4.18
CA ASP A 129 5.22 8.80 4.03
C ASP A 129 6.71 8.52 4.31
N PRO A 130 7.64 8.84 3.39
CA PRO A 130 7.43 9.56 2.12
C PRO A 130 6.97 8.69 0.96
N SER A 131 7.07 7.36 1.05
CA SER A 131 6.70 6.44 -0.03
C SER A 131 6.40 5.03 0.47
N GLY A 132 5.81 4.20 -0.39
CA GLY A 132 5.51 2.80 -0.10
C GLY A 132 4.08 2.59 0.36
N GLY A 133 3.76 1.37 0.76
CA GLY A 133 2.46 0.99 1.31
C GLY A 133 2.57 0.58 2.77
N LEU A 134 1.50 0.80 3.52
CA LEU A 134 1.30 0.23 4.85
C LEU A 134 0.08 -0.69 4.81
N TYR A 135 0.17 -1.80 5.51
CA TYR A 135 -0.77 -2.92 5.34
C TYR A 135 -1.29 -3.41 6.67
N GLN A 136 -2.59 -3.65 6.75
CA GLN A 136 -3.21 -4.39 7.84
C GLN A 136 -4.29 -5.33 7.32
N CYS A 137 -4.45 -6.44 8.02
CA CYS A 137 -5.43 -7.47 7.69
C CYS A 137 -6.35 -7.73 8.87
N GLY A 138 -7.65 -7.88 8.59
CA GLY A 138 -8.64 -8.46 9.49
C GLY A 138 -9.19 -9.75 8.92
N ASP A 139 -9.14 -10.83 9.69
CA ASP A 139 -9.67 -12.13 9.27
C ASP A 139 -11.14 -12.22 9.59
N VAL A 140 -11.95 -12.65 8.62
CA VAL A 140 -13.40 -12.67 8.73
C VAL A 140 -13.99 -14.04 8.45
N THR A 141 -15.16 -14.28 9.03
CA THR A 141 -16.08 -15.35 8.65
C THR A 141 -17.36 -14.71 8.18
N PHE A 142 -17.78 -14.99 6.95
CA PHE A 142 -18.98 -14.37 6.40
C PHE A 142 -20.25 -14.94 7.04
N VAL A 143 -21.21 -14.07 7.37
CA VAL A 143 -22.47 -14.47 8.01
C VAL A 143 -23.68 -13.86 7.30
N ASN A 144 -24.84 -14.51 7.41
CA ASN A 144 -26.11 -13.96 6.91
C ASN A 144 -26.70 -12.87 7.82
N THR A 145 -26.30 -12.88 9.09
CA THR A 145 -26.78 -11.93 10.09
C THR A 145 -26.21 -10.56 9.82
N LYS A 146 -27.08 -9.55 9.72
CA LYS A 146 -26.66 -8.14 9.63
C LYS A 146 -26.23 -7.66 11.01
N LEU A 147 -25.30 -6.70 11.04
CA LEU A 147 -25.03 -5.96 12.27
C LEU A 147 -26.30 -5.27 12.76
N SER A 148 -26.49 -5.23 14.06
CA SER A 148 -27.50 -4.35 14.65
C SER A 148 -27.12 -2.90 14.39
N GLU A 149 -28.10 -1.99 14.42
CA GLU A 149 -27.84 -0.56 14.28
C GLU A 149 -26.84 -0.05 15.33
N SER A 150 -26.94 -0.55 16.57
CA SER A 150 -25.99 -0.20 17.63
C SER A 150 -24.58 -0.70 17.34
N ASP A 151 -24.43 -1.95 16.87
CA ASP A 151 -23.10 -2.51 16.56
C ASP A 151 -22.47 -1.79 15.37
N TYR A 152 -23.27 -1.50 14.34
CA TYR A 152 -22.81 -0.71 13.20
C TYR A 152 -22.30 0.67 13.65
N ASN A 153 -23.06 1.40 14.48
CA ASN A 153 -22.66 2.72 14.95
C ASN A 153 -21.44 2.68 15.90
N ASN A 154 -21.28 1.60 16.68
CA ASN A 154 -20.07 1.41 17.50
C ASN A 154 -18.82 1.17 16.65
N HIS A 155 -18.98 0.53 15.49
CA HIS A 155 -17.90 0.20 14.56
C HIS A 155 -17.82 1.13 13.35
N CYS A 156 -18.54 2.26 13.34
CA CYS A 156 -18.48 3.21 12.24
C CYS A 156 -18.62 4.64 12.73
N GLN A 157 -17.49 5.25 13.03
CA GLN A 157 -17.36 6.58 13.60
C GLN A 157 -16.37 7.40 12.77
N ASN A 158 -16.73 8.65 12.50
CA ASN A 158 -15.86 9.63 11.87
C ASN A 158 -15.54 10.76 12.85
N SER A 159 -14.27 11.06 13.03
CA SER A 159 -13.82 12.21 13.81
C SER A 159 -14.14 13.53 13.09
N THR A 160 -14.24 14.62 13.85
CA THR A 160 -14.44 15.96 13.28
C THR A 160 -13.30 16.32 12.34
N GLY A 161 -13.64 16.73 11.11
CA GLY A 161 -12.66 17.15 10.11
C GLY A 161 -12.17 16.02 9.19
N VAL A 162 -12.47 14.75 9.51
CA VAL A 162 -12.21 13.60 8.63
C VAL A 162 -13.17 13.64 7.45
N LYS A 163 -12.63 13.54 6.23
CA LYS A 163 -13.42 13.50 5.00
C LYS A 163 -12.72 12.76 3.88
N VAL A 164 -13.52 12.20 2.98
CA VAL A 164 -13.04 11.72 1.69
C VAL A 164 -13.00 12.89 0.70
N THR A 165 -11.85 13.12 0.08
CA THR A 165 -11.63 14.22 -0.87
C THR A 165 -11.68 13.76 -2.33
N GLN A 166 -11.36 12.49 -2.59
CA GLN A 166 -11.49 11.85 -3.91
C GLN A 166 -11.81 10.37 -3.72
N GLU A 167 -12.59 9.80 -4.63
CA GLU A 167 -12.97 8.38 -4.64
C GLU A 167 -12.70 7.75 -6.00
N ASN A 168 -12.65 6.42 -6.06
CA ASN A 168 -12.51 5.66 -7.30
C ASN A 168 -11.28 6.03 -8.13
N MET A 169 -10.18 6.36 -7.44
CA MET A 169 -8.90 6.62 -8.06
C MET A 169 -8.35 5.33 -8.67
N SER A 170 -7.72 5.44 -9.84
CA SER A 170 -7.04 4.34 -10.49
C SER A 170 -5.69 4.07 -9.83
N GLY A 171 -5.32 2.79 -9.68
CA GLY A 171 -4.04 2.35 -9.15
C GLY A 171 -4.10 1.92 -7.69
N GLN A 172 -2.94 1.54 -7.14
CA GLN A 172 -2.79 1.15 -5.73
C GLN A 172 -2.48 2.38 -4.87
N PRO A 173 -2.87 2.37 -3.57
CA PRO A 173 -2.65 3.51 -2.70
C PRO A 173 -1.17 3.77 -2.42
N ASN A 174 -0.26 2.78 -2.55
CA ASN A 174 1.17 2.83 -2.22
C ASN A 174 2.04 3.92 -2.89
N GLY A 175 1.45 4.76 -3.75
CA GLY A 175 2.12 5.93 -4.31
C GLY A 175 2.23 7.06 -3.29
N THR A 176 3.18 7.95 -3.49
CA THR A 176 3.39 9.13 -2.62
C THR A 176 2.19 10.09 -2.70
N THR A 177 1.66 10.55 -1.56
CA THR A 177 0.73 11.68 -1.50
C THR A 177 1.51 12.99 -1.62
N SER A 178 1.93 13.35 -2.82
CA SER A 178 2.37 14.72 -3.08
C SER A 178 1.12 15.58 -3.30
N GLY A 179 0.93 16.60 -2.47
CA GLY A 179 -0.20 17.52 -2.62
C GLY A 179 -0.23 18.13 -4.02
N GLY A 180 -1.25 17.77 -4.80
CA GLY A 180 -1.56 18.34 -6.11
C GLY A 180 -1.25 17.43 -7.31
N ASP A 181 -2.12 16.46 -7.58
CA ASP A 181 -2.09 15.73 -8.85
C ASP A 181 -3.11 16.32 -9.83
N THR A 182 -2.59 16.95 -10.89
CA THR A 182 -3.32 17.12 -12.16
C THR A 182 -3.22 15.83 -12.95
N PRO A 183 -4.27 15.39 -13.66
CA PRO A 183 -4.27 14.08 -14.31
C PRO A 183 -3.36 14.09 -15.53
N SER A 184 -2.26 13.33 -15.49
CA SER A 184 -1.42 13.09 -16.67
C SER A 184 -1.85 11.80 -17.36
N GLN A 185 -2.55 11.97 -18.47
CA GLN A 185 -2.95 10.90 -19.39
C GLN A 185 -1.73 10.52 -20.23
N SER A 186 -1.16 9.32 -20.03
CA SER A 186 -0.19 8.75 -20.97
C SER A 186 -0.81 7.57 -21.73
N SER A 187 -1.11 7.86 -22.99
CA SER A 187 -1.51 6.92 -24.02
C SER A 187 -0.37 5.95 -24.35
N GLY A 188 -0.74 4.69 -24.59
CA GLY A 188 0.18 3.61 -24.96
C GLY A 188 0.92 3.89 -26.27
N GLY A 189 2.24 3.69 -26.23
CA GLY A 189 3.12 3.66 -27.40
C GLY A 189 3.52 2.23 -27.72
N ALA A 190 3.06 1.75 -28.87
CA ALA A 190 3.28 0.40 -29.40
C ALA A 190 4.76 0.12 -29.71
N ALA A 191 5.12 -1.16 -29.56
CA ALA A 191 6.37 -1.74 -30.02
C ALA A 191 6.50 -1.66 -31.55
N ALA A 192 7.69 -1.32 -32.05
CA ALA A 192 8.05 -1.48 -33.44
C ALA A 192 9.31 -2.35 -33.57
N SER A 193 9.12 -3.53 -34.16
CA SER A 193 10.16 -4.41 -34.67
C SER A 193 10.91 -3.76 -35.84
N ALA A 194 12.20 -4.05 -35.98
CA ALA A 194 12.92 -3.85 -37.23
C ALA A 194 13.73 -5.11 -37.57
N THR A 195 13.42 -5.71 -38.72
CA THR A 195 14.17 -6.79 -39.35
C THR A 195 14.36 -6.40 -40.82
N ALA A 196 15.61 -6.37 -41.30
CA ALA A 196 16.09 -6.92 -42.58
C ALA A 196 17.44 -6.31 -43.03
N ALA A 197 18.36 -7.20 -43.41
CA ALA A 197 19.70 -6.99 -44.00
C ALA A 197 19.61 -6.78 -45.54
N PRO A 198 20.64 -6.96 -46.41
CA PRO A 198 22.13 -7.02 -46.26
C PRO A 198 22.90 -6.14 -47.30
N GLY A 199 24.25 -6.05 -47.25
CA GLY A 199 25.03 -5.50 -48.37
C GLY A 199 26.54 -5.24 -48.18
N ALA A 200 27.35 -6.18 -48.68
CA ALA A 200 28.66 -6.08 -49.36
C ALA A 200 29.92 -5.46 -48.69
N ALA A 201 31.03 -6.16 -48.96
CA ALA A 201 32.40 -6.02 -48.49
C ALA A 201 33.18 -4.79 -48.99
N ALA A 202 34.20 -4.39 -48.21
CA ALA A 202 35.50 -3.95 -48.74
C ALA A 202 36.62 -4.11 -47.68
N HIS A 203 37.66 -4.82 -48.06
CA HIS A 203 38.97 -4.90 -47.40
C HIS A 203 39.71 -3.55 -47.47
N ALA A 204 40.42 -3.17 -46.41
CA ALA A 204 41.69 -2.44 -46.52
C ALA A 204 42.52 -2.61 -45.24
N THR A 205 43.82 -2.75 -45.47
CA THR A 205 44.87 -3.24 -44.59
C THR A 205 45.54 -2.16 -43.75
N SER A 206 46.30 -2.61 -42.73
CA SER A 206 47.70 -2.25 -42.43
C SER A 206 48.02 -1.67 -41.04
N SER A 207 49.14 -2.18 -40.54
CA SER A 207 49.68 -2.27 -39.18
C SER A 207 50.70 -1.18 -38.85
N TRP A 208 50.84 -0.79 -37.56
CA TRP A 208 52.09 -0.39 -36.86
C TRP A 208 51.83 -0.60 -35.34
N VAL A 209 52.49 -1.45 -34.53
CA VAL A 209 53.90 -1.64 -34.11
C VAL A 209 54.31 -0.77 -32.89
N LEU A 210 54.70 -1.47 -31.79
CA LEU A 210 55.55 -1.09 -30.60
C LEU A 210 54.97 -0.05 -29.62
N GLY A 211 55.10 -0.10 -28.29
CA GLY A 211 55.92 -0.78 -27.24
C GLY A 211 55.84 0.18 -26.00
N ALA A 212 55.67 -0.21 -24.74
CA ALA A 212 56.63 -0.71 -23.74
C ALA A 212 55.91 -0.61 -22.36
N VAL A 213 55.75 -1.68 -21.57
CA VAL A 213 56.51 -2.05 -20.36
C VAL A 213 56.88 -0.91 -19.39
N GLY A 214 56.32 -0.98 -18.17
CA GLY A 214 56.80 -0.27 -16.97
C GLY A 214 56.11 -0.80 -15.70
N MET A 215 56.84 -1.60 -14.92
CA MET A 215 56.40 -2.24 -13.67
C MET A 215 56.79 -1.46 -12.40
N ALA A 216 56.10 -1.79 -11.29
CA ALA A 216 56.51 -1.71 -9.87
C ALA A 216 56.42 -0.31 -9.20
N ALA A 217 56.14 -0.14 -7.90
CA ALA A 217 56.25 -1.06 -6.77
C ALA A 217 55.31 -0.65 -5.60
N PHE A 218 55.07 -1.63 -4.71
CA PHE A 218 54.49 -1.52 -3.37
C PHE A 218 55.32 -0.67 -2.40
N ALA A 219 54.65 -0.06 -1.41
CA ALA A 219 55.18 0.03 -0.04
C ALA A 219 54.03 0.16 0.97
N PHE A 220 53.88 -0.86 1.82
CA PHE A 220 53.25 -0.78 3.12
C PHE A 220 54.23 -0.13 4.11
N LEU A 221 53.71 0.71 4.99
CA LEU A 221 54.03 0.79 6.42
C LEU A 221 52.81 1.39 7.14
#